data_AF-A0A7W1M3B4-F1
#
_entry.id   AF-A0A7W1M3B4-F1
#
_cell.length_a   1.000
_cell.length_b   1.000
_cell.length_c   1.000
_cell.angle_alpha   90.00
_cell.angle_beta   90.00
_cell.angle_gamma   90.00
#
_symmetry.space_group_name_H-M   'P 1'
#
loop_
_entity.id
_entity.type
_entity.pdbx_description
1 polymer ?
#
loop_
_entity_poly.entity_id
_entity_poly.type
_entity_poly.pdbx_seq_one_letter_code
_entity_poly.pdbx_strand_id
1 'polypeptide(L)'
;MLVASTLALAVLPGSASAEPFCTDTWTGANEGLWQTASNWSTGKVPSSTDVACIAAGKTVKVTEGTNQTGVLLDKGTVAISGGALEITNGLEASSASTLNLSNGTLTGAGTVDVSGGFVWNGGTMSGSGSTVLASGVSGTIGRVTLKERTLVNEGTLTWSESYIVLREGAQFKNQGTFNANPDGNSISREGEGTAPLIVNTGTFQKTEGTGKTRIGVAIDNEATVSAKSGHLDFGGGGTSGQSHVGSWSAASGAEIAFSEGSYSLGSTVPLSGAITLTDVSVGTPGATVAAGKIEGAAATVTLTSTYGLGGTLKLDGPGTSTLSSLNLGTNGTLTGAGTVDVSGGFVWNGGTMSGSGSTVLASGVSGTIGRV
;
A
#
# COMPACT_ATOMS: atom_id res chain seq x y z
N MET A 1 -7.89 -4.80 46.35
CA MET A 1 -8.10 -3.35 46.24
C MET A 1 -6.98 -2.82 45.35
N LEU A 2 -7.21 -2.85 44.03
CA LEU A 2 -6.20 -2.51 43.02
C LEU A 2 -6.49 -1.06 42.57
N VAL A 3 -5.51 -0.17 42.75
CA VAL A 3 -5.63 1.24 42.39
C VAL A 3 -5.35 1.38 40.90
N ALA A 4 -6.38 1.77 40.14
CA ALA A 4 -6.24 2.12 38.72
C ALA A 4 -5.56 3.49 38.60
N SER A 5 -4.37 3.53 38.01
CA SER A 5 -3.66 4.76 37.68
C SER A 5 -4.10 5.20 36.29
N THR A 6 -4.98 6.20 36.22
CA THR A 6 -5.39 6.86 34.98
C THR A 6 -4.26 7.75 34.46
N LEU A 7 -3.62 7.32 33.38
CA LEU A 7 -2.66 8.13 32.63
C LEU A 7 -3.44 9.13 31.76
N ALA A 8 -3.45 10.41 32.16
CA ALA A 8 -4.00 11.48 31.34
C ALA A 8 -3.03 11.78 30.18
N LEU A 9 -3.44 11.47 28.95
CA LEU A 9 -2.72 11.82 27.74
C LEU A 9 -2.89 13.32 27.48
N ALA A 10 -1.82 14.09 27.68
CA ALA A 10 -1.82 15.51 27.38
C ALA A 10 -1.88 15.70 25.85
N VAL A 11 -3.03 16.19 25.36
CA VAL A 11 -3.14 16.73 24.01
C VAL A 11 -2.33 18.03 23.99
N LEU A 12 -1.15 17.99 23.38
CA LEU A 12 -0.41 19.21 23.07
C LEU A 12 -1.18 19.96 22.00
N PRO A 13 -1.47 21.27 22.18
CA PRO A 13 -2.02 22.08 21.11
C PRO A 13 -1.01 22.10 19.95
N GLY A 14 -1.49 21.77 18.75
CA GLY A 14 -0.70 21.82 17.52
C GLY A 14 -0.06 23.19 17.37
N SER A 15 1.26 23.21 17.15
CA SER A 15 2.02 24.41 16.85
C SER A 15 1.38 25.10 15.65
N ALA A 16 0.77 26.26 15.86
CA ALA A 16 0.35 27.13 14.77
C ALA A 16 1.62 27.66 14.09
N SER A 17 2.09 26.96 13.06
CA SER A 17 3.10 27.48 12.15
C SER A 17 2.42 28.59 11.33
N ALA A 18 2.99 29.79 11.33
CA ALA A 18 2.55 30.83 10.38
C ALA A 18 2.79 30.31 8.96
N GLU A 19 1.82 30.52 8.04
CA GLU A 19 2.05 30.23 6.63
C GLU A 19 3.27 31.04 6.14
N PRO A 20 4.21 30.43 5.40
CA PRO A 20 5.39 31.13 4.93
C PRO A 20 4.98 32.26 3.98
N PHE A 21 5.66 33.40 4.08
CA PHE A 21 5.37 34.55 3.23
C PHE A 21 5.88 34.31 1.81
N CYS A 22 5.05 34.61 0.82
CA CYS A 22 5.43 34.56 -0.59
C CYS A 22 6.64 35.45 -0.88
N THR A 23 7.72 34.86 -1.42
CA THR A 23 8.87 35.62 -1.92
C THR A 23 8.83 35.79 -3.43
N ASP A 24 8.17 34.85 -4.13
CA ASP A 24 7.94 34.97 -5.55
C ASP A 24 6.54 34.49 -5.94
N THR A 25 5.71 35.40 -6.44
CA THR A 25 4.32 35.10 -6.81
C THR A 25 4.16 34.99 -8.31
N TRP A 26 3.37 34.02 -8.76
CA TRP A 26 2.97 33.89 -10.15
C TRP A 26 2.12 35.07 -10.60
N THR A 27 2.66 35.89 -11.51
CA THR A 27 1.99 37.02 -12.15
C THR A 27 1.61 36.73 -13.60
N GLY A 28 1.95 35.54 -14.10
CA GLY A 28 1.66 35.10 -15.46
C GLY A 28 0.17 34.94 -15.76
N ALA A 29 -0.09 34.53 -17.01
CA ALA A 29 -1.43 34.19 -17.49
C ALA A 29 -2.09 33.07 -16.65
N ASN A 30 -3.35 32.78 -16.93
CA ASN A 30 -4.06 31.68 -16.25
C ASN A 30 -3.41 30.32 -16.50
N GLU A 31 -2.71 30.17 -17.62
CA GLU A 31 -1.91 29.00 -17.92
C GLU A 31 -0.54 29.47 -18.43
N GLY A 32 0.54 28.87 -17.93
CA GLY A 32 1.89 29.23 -18.38
C GLY A 32 2.99 28.31 -17.86
N LEU A 33 4.20 28.55 -18.34
CA LEU A 33 5.38 27.74 -18.03
C LEU A 33 6.12 28.27 -16.79
N TRP A 34 6.45 27.39 -15.85
CA TRP A 34 7.24 27.68 -14.65
C TRP A 34 8.57 28.35 -15.01
N GLN A 35 9.21 27.88 -16.08
CA GLN A 35 10.52 28.30 -16.57
C GLN A 35 10.53 29.74 -17.12
N THR A 36 9.37 30.35 -17.34
CA THR A 36 9.28 31.71 -17.88
C THR A 36 9.45 32.74 -16.77
N ALA A 37 10.66 33.28 -16.65
CA ALA A 37 11.03 34.25 -15.60
C ALA A 37 10.08 35.46 -15.49
N SER A 38 9.53 35.95 -16.61
CA SER A 38 8.59 37.08 -16.61
C SER A 38 7.20 36.75 -16.06
N ASN A 39 6.88 35.48 -15.81
CA ASN A 39 5.64 35.06 -15.15
C ASN A 39 5.72 35.10 -13.63
N TRP A 40 6.86 35.52 -13.08
CA TRP A 40 7.14 35.58 -11.65
C TRP A 40 7.42 37.02 -11.23
N SER A 41 6.95 37.38 -10.04
CA SER A 41 7.01 38.74 -9.51
C SER A 41 8.43 39.31 -9.38
N THR A 42 9.44 38.45 -9.19
CA THR A 42 10.85 38.86 -9.10
C THR A 42 11.51 39.05 -10.48
N GLY A 43 10.82 38.70 -11.56
CA GLY A 43 11.37 38.63 -12.91
C GLY A 43 12.40 37.51 -13.10
N LYS A 44 12.43 36.52 -12.20
CA LYS A 44 13.30 35.34 -12.22
C LYS A 44 12.47 34.09 -11.99
N VAL A 45 12.96 32.94 -12.45
CA VAL A 45 12.37 31.65 -12.07
C VAL A 45 12.68 31.40 -10.59
N PRO A 46 11.73 30.91 -9.78
CA PRO A 46 11.99 30.56 -8.39
C PRO A 46 13.20 29.64 -8.23
N SER A 47 13.92 29.86 -7.14
CA SER A 47 15.09 29.10 -6.73
C SER A 47 14.83 28.38 -5.40
N SER A 48 15.79 27.58 -4.93
CA SER A 48 15.69 26.81 -3.69
C SER A 48 15.49 27.64 -2.41
N THR A 49 15.67 28.97 -2.47
CA THR A 49 15.42 29.89 -1.36
C THR A 49 14.06 30.57 -1.42
N ASP A 50 13.32 30.39 -2.51
CA ASP A 50 12.06 31.10 -2.74
C ASP A 50 10.85 30.32 -2.24
N VAL A 51 9.87 31.07 -1.72
CA VAL A 51 8.49 30.62 -1.50
C VAL A 51 7.69 30.99 -2.75
N ALA A 52 7.49 30.00 -3.63
CA ALA A 52 6.76 30.15 -4.88
C ALA A 52 5.25 30.09 -4.64
N CYS A 53 4.53 31.18 -4.93
CA CYS A 53 3.09 31.29 -4.66
C CYS A 53 2.27 31.34 -5.94
N ILE A 54 1.26 30.47 -6.04
CA ILE A 54 0.37 30.37 -7.19
C ILE A 54 -1.07 30.58 -6.72
N ALA A 55 -1.75 31.57 -7.29
CA ALA A 55 -3.14 31.88 -6.94
C ALA A 55 -4.14 30.88 -7.52
N ALA A 56 -5.35 30.84 -6.96
CA ALA A 56 -6.43 30.01 -7.47
C ALA A 56 -6.78 30.36 -8.93
N GLY A 57 -7.19 29.34 -9.70
CA GLY A 57 -7.51 29.47 -11.12
C GLY A 57 -6.31 29.59 -12.05
N LYS A 58 -5.08 29.42 -11.52
CA LYS A 58 -3.84 29.36 -12.30
C LYS A 58 -3.40 27.92 -12.51
N THR A 59 -2.86 27.63 -13.68
CA THR A 59 -2.20 26.37 -14.04
C THR A 59 -0.76 26.65 -14.44
N VAL A 60 0.19 26.28 -13.59
CA VAL A 60 1.62 26.44 -13.84
C VAL A 60 2.21 25.11 -14.28
N LYS A 61 2.86 25.11 -15.44
CA LYS A 61 3.38 23.89 -16.07
C LYS A 61 4.90 23.80 -15.97
N VAL A 62 5.39 22.64 -15.56
CA VAL A 62 6.80 22.26 -15.66
C VAL A 62 6.92 21.28 -16.83
N THR A 63 7.48 21.74 -17.95
CA THR A 63 7.60 20.94 -19.17
C THR A 63 9.03 20.49 -19.46
N GLU A 64 10.04 21.18 -18.92
CA GLU A 64 11.45 20.90 -19.18
C GLU A 64 12.39 21.48 -18.10
N GLY A 65 13.68 21.18 -18.23
CA GLY A 65 14.73 21.70 -17.36
C GLY A 65 14.69 21.19 -15.92
N THR A 66 15.56 21.75 -15.07
CA THR A 66 15.61 21.49 -13.64
C THR A 66 15.16 22.74 -12.90
N ASN A 67 13.99 22.68 -12.27
CA ASN A 67 13.35 23.78 -11.57
C ASN A 67 13.35 23.47 -10.08
N GLN A 68 13.40 24.50 -9.25
CA GLN A 68 13.43 24.34 -7.80
C GLN A 68 12.56 25.41 -7.14
N THR A 69 12.11 25.12 -5.94
CA THR A 69 11.59 26.11 -5.00
C THR A 69 11.87 25.63 -3.59
N GLY A 70 12.11 26.57 -2.67
CA GLY A 70 12.17 26.26 -1.24
C GLY A 70 10.84 25.65 -0.78
N VAL A 71 9.79 26.46 -0.90
CA VAL A 71 8.41 26.09 -0.53
C VAL A 71 7.46 26.46 -1.65
N LEU A 72 6.57 25.54 -2.03
CA LEU A 72 5.48 25.80 -2.96
C LEU A 72 4.19 26.06 -2.18
N LEU A 73 3.53 27.19 -2.45
CA LEU A 73 2.18 27.49 -1.98
C LEU A 73 1.26 27.66 -3.18
N ASP A 74 0.70 26.55 -3.66
CA ASP A 74 -0.18 26.52 -4.82
C ASP A 74 -1.66 26.38 -4.44
N LYS A 75 -2.45 27.41 -4.76
CA LYS A 75 -3.92 27.40 -4.64
C LYS A 75 -4.62 27.08 -5.97
N GLY A 76 -3.87 26.80 -7.03
CA GLY A 76 -4.36 26.49 -8.37
C GLY A 76 -4.02 25.06 -8.80
N THR A 77 -3.19 24.94 -9.82
CA THR A 77 -2.71 23.67 -10.34
C THR A 77 -1.24 23.76 -10.72
N VAL A 78 -0.44 22.81 -10.22
CA VAL A 78 0.89 22.53 -10.74
C VAL A 78 0.84 21.27 -11.60
N ALA A 79 1.26 21.41 -12.85
CA ALA A 79 1.31 20.32 -13.82
C ALA A 79 2.74 20.04 -14.26
N ILE A 80 3.29 18.90 -13.86
CA ILE A 80 4.62 18.42 -14.25
C ILE A 80 4.42 17.40 -15.38
N SER A 81 4.78 17.80 -16.59
CA SER A 81 4.66 16.99 -17.81
C SER A 81 6.01 16.79 -18.50
N GLY A 82 7.10 17.11 -17.82
CA GLY A 82 8.49 16.96 -18.25
C GLY A 82 9.40 17.72 -17.29
N GLY A 83 10.72 17.65 -17.52
CA GLY A 83 11.71 18.27 -16.63
C GLY A 83 11.63 17.76 -15.19
N ALA A 84 12.15 18.55 -14.25
CA ALA A 84 12.09 18.29 -12.82
C ALA A 84 11.63 19.54 -12.05
N LEU A 85 10.85 19.31 -10.98
CA LEU A 85 10.56 20.29 -9.94
C LEU A 85 11.05 19.72 -8.60
N GLU A 86 12.00 20.42 -7.98
CA GLU A 86 12.54 20.06 -6.67
C GLU A 86 11.97 20.98 -5.58
N ILE A 87 11.38 20.39 -4.55
CA ILE A 87 10.96 21.08 -3.33
C ILE A 87 12.06 20.89 -2.30
N THR A 88 12.87 21.93 -2.09
CA THR A 88 14.13 21.81 -1.36
C THR A 88 13.99 21.96 0.15
N ASN A 89 13.00 22.71 0.65
CA ASN A 89 12.83 22.92 2.08
C ASN A 89 12.18 21.69 2.73
N GLY A 90 12.94 20.97 3.56
CA GLY A 90 12.46 19.82 4.33
C GLY A 90 11.86 20.17 5.70
N LEU A 91 11.86 21.44 6.10
CA LEU A 91 11.38 21.89 7.41
C LEU A 91 9.98 22.51 7.35
N GLU A 92 9.63 23.11 6.22
CA GLU A 92 8.32 23.73 5.99
C GLU A 92 7.58 22.97 4.89
N ALA A 93 6.32 22.60 5.15
CA ALA A 93 5.50 21.89 4.18
C ALA A 93 5.08 22.82 3.04
N SER A 94 5.17 22.30 1.82
CA SER A 94 4.55 22.90 0.64
C SER A 94 3.11 22.43 0.50
N SER A 95 2.28 23.21 -0.19
CA SER A 95 0.90 22.85 -0.51
C SER A 95 0.64 22.99 -2.01
N ALA A 96 -0.18 22.08 -2.54
CA ALA A 96 -0.73 22.15 -3.88
C ALA A 96 -2.23 21.87 -3.82
N SER A 97 -3.04 22.76 -4.40
CA SER A 97 -4.46 22.49 -4.54
C SER A 97 -4.66 21.34 -5.52
N THR A 98 -4.05 21.41 -6.71
CA THR A 98 -4.08 20.31 -7.67
C THR A 98 -2.68 19.97 -8.14
N LEU A 99 -2.28 18.71 -8.00
CA LEU A 99 -1.00 18.21 -8.50
C LEU A 99 -1.25 17.20 -9.63
N ASN A 100 -0.77 17.55 -10.83
CA ASN A 100 -0.82 16.68 -12.00
C ASN A 100 0.61 16.31 -12.42
N LEU A 101 0.99 15.04 -12.28
CA LEU A 101 2.28 14.51 -12.71
C LEU A 101 2.06 13.47 -13.81
N SER A 102 2.32 13.86 -15.05
CA SER A 102 2.12 13.01 -16.23
C SER A 102 3.42 12.59 -16.91
N ASN A 103 4.52 13.27 -16.62
CA ASN A 103 5.88 12.90 -16.98
C ASN A 103 6.86 13.76 -16.16
N GLY A 104 8.17 13.58 -16.32
CA GLY A 104 9.17 14.33 -15.56
C GLY A 104 9.26 13.86 -14.11
N THR A 105 9.75 14.74 -13.25
CA THR A 105 10.09 14.38 -11.86
C THR A 105 9.65 15.44 -10.85
N LEU A 106 8.95 15.00 -9.79
CA LEU A 106 8.84 15.75 -8.53
C LEU A 106 9.88 15.17 -7.55
N THR A 107 10.77 16.01 -7.02
CA THR A 107 11.87 15.56 -6.14
C THR A 107 12.12 16.50 -4.96
N GLY A 108 13.13 16.16 -4.15
CA GLY A 108 13.60 16.98 -3.04
C GLY A 108 13.16 16.44 -1.67
N ALA A 109 13.65 17.12 -0.63
CA ALA A 109 13.42 16.75 0.77
C ALA A 109 12.08 17.28 1.33
N GLY A 110 11.41 18.20 0.62
CA GLY A 110 10.19 18.83 1.09
C GLY A 110 8.95 17.95 1.03
N THR A 111 8.03 18.21 1.96
CA THR A 111 6.67 17.66 1.96
C THR A 111 5.79 18.48 1.03
N VAL A 112 4.91 17.82 0.27
CA VAL A 112 3.90 18.44 -0.59
C VAL A 112 2.52 17.91 -0.21
N ASP A 113 1.71 18.75 0.40
CA ASP A 113 0.32 18.44 0.80
C ASP A 113 -0.64 18.79 -0.34
N VAL A 114 -1.40 17.80 -0.80
CA VAL A 114 -2.34 17.91 -1.92
C VAL A 114 -3.77 17.93 -1.37
N SER A 115 -4.47 19.05 -1.57
CA SER A 115 -5.74 19.33 -0.87
C SER A 115 -6.99 19.36 -1.76
N GLY A 116 -6.85 19.34 -3.09
CA GLY A 116 -7.97 19.43 -4.04
C GLY A 116 -8.03 18.29 -5.05
N GLY A 117 -6.94 18.03 -5.77
CA GLY A 117 -6.91 16.98 -6.80
C GLY A 117 -5.52 16.41 -7.05
N PHE A 118 -5.46 15.11 -7.32
CA PHE A 118 -4.21 14.39 -7.52
C PHE A 118 -4.29 13.45 -8.72
N VAL A 119 -3.45 13.69 -9.73
CA VAL A 119 -3.30 12.79 -10.88
C VAL A 119 -1.83 12.47 -11.05
N TRP A 120 -1.47 11.21 -10.88
CA TRP A 120 -0.11 10.75 -11.13
C TRP A 120 -0.12 9.60 -12.15
N ASN A 121 -0.02 9.94 -13.42
CA ASN A 121 -0.16 8.99 -14.54
C ASN A 121 1.12 8.82 -15.38
N GLY A 122 2.23 9.38 -14.93
CA GLY A 122 3.55 9.19 -15.53
C GLY A 122 4.68 9.79 -14.70
N GLY A 123 5.92 9.60 -15.14
CA GLY A 123 7.10 10.19 -14.50
C GLY A 123 7.47 9.56 -13.15
N THR A 124 8.28 10.29 -12.40
CA THR A 124 8.89 9.84 -11.14
C THR A 124 8.60 10.80 -10.00
N MET A 125 8.29 10.27 -8.82
CA MET A 125 8.42 10.99 -7.56
C MET A 125 9.63 10.46 -6.81
N SER A 126 10.57 11.35 -6.46
CA SER A 126 11.84 10.98 -5.82
C SER A 126 12.24 11.84 -4.62
N GLY A 127 13.37 11.48 -4.01
CA GLY A 127 13.96 12.20 -2.89
C GLY A 127 13.35 11.84 -1.54
N SER A 128 13.98 12.29 -0.45
CA SER A 128 13.62 11.91 0.93
C SER A 128 12.31 12.52 1.45
N GLY A 129 11.69 13.45 0.70
CA GLY A 129 10.47 14.12 1.12
C GLY A 129 9.21 13.24 1.08
N SER A 130 8.06 13.88 1.24
CA SER A 130 6.74 13.21 1.23
C SER A 130 5.73 13.90 0.31
N THR A 131 4.90 13.14 -0.38
CA THR A 131 3.69 13.67 -1.03
C THR A 131 2.48 13.15 -0.27
N VAL A 132 1.63 14.05 0.20
CA VAL A 132 0.47 13.70 1.05
C VAL A 132 -0.81 14.03 0.29
N LEU A 133 -1.61 13.03 -0.02
CA LEU A 133 -2.97 13.22 -0.51
C LEU A 133 -3.90 13.37 0.69
N ALA A 134 -4.41 14.57 0.93
CA ALA A 134 -5.18 14.89 2.12
C ALA A 134 -6.52 14.14 2.19
N SER A 135 -7.06 14.03 3.41
CA SER A 135 -8.37 13.43 3.64
C SER A 135 -9.48 14.13 2.84
N GLY A 136 -10.42 13.35 2.31
CA GLY A 136 -11.51 13.83 1.45
C GLY A 136 -11.11 14.09 0.00
N VAL A 137 -9.81 14.09 -0.33
CA VAL A 137 -9.35 14.25 -1.71
C VAL A 137 -9.43 12.92 -2.45
N SER A 138 -9.85 12.97 -3.71
CA SER A 138 -9.78 11.83 -4.62
C SER A 138 -8.64 12.01 -5.61
N GLY A 139 -7.91 10.92 -5.89
CA GLY A 139 -6.81 10.92 -6.83
C GLY A 139 -6.75 9.67 -7.68
N THR A 140 -6.00 9.76 -8.79
CA THR A 140 -5.71 8.63 -9.66
C THR A 140 -4.21 8.42 -9.81
N ILE A 141 -3.82 7.15 -9.91
CA ILE A 141 -2.45 6.73 -10.15
C ILE A 141 -2.41 5.71 -11.29
N GLY A 142 -1.40 5.83 -12.16
CA GLY A 142 -1.23 5.00 -13.36
C GLY A 142 0.17 4.40 -13.45
N ARG A 143 0.81 4.55 -14.63
CA ARG A 143 2.18 4.09 -14.86
C ARG A 143 3.19 5.02 -14.19
N VAL A 144 3.77 4.65 -13.05
CA VAL A 144 4.59 5.59 -12.27
C VAL A 144 5.77 4.95 -11.56
N THR A 145 6.73 5.76 -11.13
CA THR A 145 7.86 5.34 -10.27
C THR A 145 7.95 6.17 -9.00
N LEU A 146 7.82 5.54 -7.82
CA LEU A 146 8.17 6.14 -6.53
C LEU A 146 9.57 5.66 -6.12
N LYS A 147 10.49 6.57 -5.85
CA LYS A 147 11.88 6.26 -5.51
C LYS A 147 12.31 7.01 -4.25
N GLU A 148 12.69 6.32 -3.17
CA GLU A 148 13.09 6.90 -1.86
C GLU A 148 11.99 7.69 -1.12
N ARG A 149 11.09 8.34 -1.86
CA ARG A 149 10.04 9.22 -1.37
C ARG A 149 8.93 8.45 -0.66
N THR A 150 8.29 9.12 0.28
CA THR A 150 7.04 8.63 0.90
C THR A 150 5.82 9.21 0.16
N LEU A 151 4.93 8.34 -0.32
CA LEU A 151 3.57 8.71 -0.70
C LEU A 151 2.63 8.38 0.46
N VAL A 152 1.92 9.38 0.97
CA VAL A 152 0.88 9.21 2.00
C VAL A 152 -0.48 9.45 1.36
N ASN A 153 -1.35 8.46 1.43
CA ASN A 153 -2.74 8.58 1.00
C ASN A 153 -3.66 8.62 2.23
N GLU A 154 -4.20 9.79 2.56
CA GLU A 154 -5.25 9.98 3.57
C GLU A 154 -6.66 10.11 2.97
N GLY A 155 -6.72 10.31 1.65
CA GLY A 155 -7.94 10.41 0.85
C GLY A 155 -8.34 9.08 0.18
N THR A 156 -8.83 9.18 -1.04
CA THR A 156 -9.14 8.02 -1.90
C THR A 156 -8.24 8.03 -3.13
N LEU A 157 -7.37 7.03 -3.25
CA LEU A 157 -6.48 6.88 -4.40
C LEU A 157 -6.88 5.65 -5.22
N THR A 158 -7.12 5.85 -6.51
CA THR A 158 -7.55 4.79 -7.42
C THR A 158 -6.47 4.46 -8.45
N TRP A 159 -6.10 3.18 -8.50
CA TRP A 159 -5.22 2.60 -9.49
C TRP A 159 -6.01 1.61 -10.33
N SER A 160 -6.16 1.86 -11.64
CA SER A 160 -6.99 1.01 -12.51
C SER A 160 -6.21 0.31 -13.62
N GLU A 161 -5.01 0.77 -13.95
CA GLU A 161 -4.23 0.22 -15.06
C GLU A 161 -2.73 0.50 -14.91
N SER A 162 -1.93 -0.21 -15.72
CA SER A 162 -0.47 -0.09 -15.76
C SER A 162 0.22 -0.45 -14.44
N TYR A 163 1.54 -0.23 -14.36
CA TYR A 163 2.39 -0.66 -13.26
C TYR A 163 2.79 0.50 -12.35
N ILE A 164 2.85 0.23 -11.05
CA ILE A 164 3.46 1.12 -10.06
C ILE A 164 4.82 0.51 -9.69
N VAL A 165 5.88 1.28 -9.87
CA VAL A 165 7.24 0.85 -9.53
C VAL A 165 7.68 1.53 -8.24
N LEU A 166 8.12 0.75 -7.25
CA LEU A 166 8.73 1.26 -6.02
C LEU A 166 10.23 0.93 -6.00
N ARG A 167 11.07 1.93 -5.69
CA ARG A 167 12.53 1.80 -5.69
C ARG A 167 13.16 2.38 -4.44
N GLU A 168 14.33 1.86 -4.08
CA GLU A 168 15.30 2.51 -3.18
C GLU A 168 14.67 3.05 -1.87
N GLY A 169 13.93 2.20 -1.14
CA GLY A 169 13.34 2.57 0.15
C GLY A 169 12.05 3.39 0.08
N ALA A 170 11.45 3.54 -1.10
CA ALA A 170 10.14 4.18 -1.25
C ALA A 170 9.09 3.61 -0.28
N GLN A 171 8.31 4.49 0.32
CA GLN A 171 7.23 4.11 1.23
C GLN A 171 5.88 4.54 0.64
N PHE A 172 4.92 3.62 0.60
CA PHE A 172 3.53 3.95 0.31
C PHE A 172 2.68 3.70 1.55
N LYS A 173 2.29 4.78 2.22
CA LYS A 173 1.43 4.76 3.41
C LYS A 173 -0.02 5.00 3.02
N ASN A 174 -0.84 3.97 3.06
CA ASN A 174 -2.29 4.09 2.88
C ASN A 174 -2.98 4.23 4.24
N GLN A 175 -3.45 5.43 4.55
CA GLN A 175 -4.23 5.76 5.76
C GLN A 175 -5.73 5.97 5.44
N GLY A 176 -6.04 6.32 4.18
CA GLY A 176 -7.39 6.43 3.64
C GLY A 176 -7.81 5.16 2.89
N THR A 177 -8.33 5.32 1.68
CA THR A 177 -8.74 4.22 0.79
C THR A 177 -7.84 4.13 -0.43
N PHE A 178 -7.29 2.95 -0.70
CA PHE A 178 -6.61 2.64 -1.95
C PHE A 178 -7.39 1.59 -2.73
N ASN A 179 -7.87 1.96 -3.91
CA ASN A 179 -8.57 1.07 -4.84
C ASN A 179 -7.55 0.50 -5.84
N ALA A 180 -7.11 -0.73 -5.59
CA ALA A 180 -6.19 -1.48 -6.44
C ALA A 180 -7.00 -2.31 -7.45
N ASN A 181 -7.49 -1.66 -8.50
CA ASN A 181 -8.43 -2.22 -9.47
C ASN A 181 -7.86 -2.79 -10.78
N PRO A 182 -6.54 -2.83 -11.10
CA PRO A 182 -6.12 -3.31 -12.41
C PRO A 182 -6.31 -4.82 -12.56
N ASP A 183 -6.60 -5.26 -13.78
CA ASP A 183 -6.71 -6.67 -14.13
C ASP A 183 -5.48 -7.12 -14.91
N GLY A 184 -4.50 -7.68 -14.21
CA GLY A 184 -3.26 -8.23 -14.79
C GLY A 184 -2.00 -7.37 -14.60
N ASN A 185 -2.06 -6.29 -13.82
CA ASN A 185 -0.90 -5.45 -13.52
C ASN A 185 -0.41 -5.59 -12.08
N SER A 186 0.76 -5.01 -11.80
CA SER A 186 1.43 -5.15 -10.50
C SER A 186 1.99 -3.85 -9.94
N ILE A 187 2.07 -3.82 -8.61
CA ILE A 187 3.06 -3.00 -7.90
C ILE A 187 4.34 -3.82 -7.80
N SER A 188 5.44 -3.34 -8.36
CA SER A 188 6.72 -4.06 -8.39
C SER A 188 7.82 -3.27 -7.70
N ARG A 189 8.74 -4.00 -7.08
CA ARG A 189 10.05 -3.47 -6.72
C ARG A 189 10.97 -3.54 -7.93
N GLU A 190 11.69 -2.47 -8.21
CA GLU A 190 12.78 -2.46 -9.19
C GLU A 190 14.03 -1.80 -8.63
N GLY A 191 15.20 -2.20 -9.15
CA GLY A 191 16.49 -1.68 -8.72
C GLY A 191 17.02 -2.26 -7.41
N GLU A 192 18.21 -1.82 -7.04
CA GLU A 192 18.91 -2.22 -5.82
C GLU A 192 18.60 -1.25 -4.64
N GLY A 193 19.25 -1.46 -3.49
CA GLY A 193 19.08 -0.62 -2.31
C GLY A 193 17.97 -1.09 -1.36
N THR A 194 17.62 -0.23 -0.40
CA THR A 194 16.62 -0.51 0.64
C THR A 194 15.30 -0.98 0.03
N ALA A 195 14.71 -2.03 0.59
CA ALA A 195 13.45 -2.55 0.10
C ALA A 195 12.32 -1.52 0.33
N PRO A 196 11.44 -1.29 -0.65
CA PRO A 196 10.25 -0.48 -0.46
C PRO A 196 9.23 -1.22 0.42
N LEU A 197 8.32 -0.45 1.02
CA LEU A 197 7.28 -0.97 1.89
C LEU A 197 5.94 -0.27 1.64
N ILE A 198 4.87 -1.06 1.54
CA ILE A 198 3.50 -0.56 1.67
C ILE A 198 3.09 -0.69 3.13
N VAL A 199 2.64 0.40 3.74
CA VAL A 199 2.03 0.39 5.09
C VAL A 199 0.56 0.72 4.94
N ASN A 200 -0.32 -0.19 5.33
CA ASN A 200 -1.76 -0.01 5.26
C ASN A 200 -2.34 0.12 6.67
N THR A 201 -2.78 1.32 7.02
CA THR A 201 -3.53 1.64 8.25
C THR A 201 -4.98 2.05 7.95
N GLY A 202 -5.33 2.12 6.66
CA GLY A 202 -6.69 2.34 6.18
C GLY A 202 -7.28 1.12 5.47
N THR A 203 -7.91 1.36 4.32
CA THR A 203 -8.52 0.33 3.48
C THR A 203 -7.74 0.14 2.18
N PHE A 204 -7.18 -1.04 1.99
CA PHE A 204 -6.62 -1.51 0.73
C PHE A 204 -7.64 -2.45 0.08
N GLN A 205 -8.17 -2.13 -1.10
CA GLN A 205 -9.24 -2.92 -1.68
C GLN A 205 -9.17 -3.05 -3.20
N LYS A 206 -9.67 -4.18 -3.70
CA LYS A 206 -10.05 -4.34 -5.11
C LYS A 206 -11.58 -4.36 -5.18
N THR A 207 -12.15 -3.49 -6.01
CA THR A 207 -13.62 -3.35 -6.14
C THR A 207 -14.13 -3.55 -7.55
N GLU A 208 -13.23 -3.60 -8.52
CA GLU A 208 -13.54 -3.73 -9.93
C GLU A 208 -12.65 -4.79 -10.58
N GLY A 209 -13.14 -5.30 -11.70
CA GLY A 209 -12.45 -6.34 -12.46
C GLY A 209 -12.56 -7.73 -11.82
N THR A 210 -12.27 -8.74 -12.62
CA THR A 210 -12.27 -10.15 -12.23
C THR A 210 -10.87 -10.75 -12.25
N GLY A 211 -9.89 -10.02 -12.78
CA GLY A 211 -8.52 -10.48 -12.93
C GLY A 211 -7.71 -10.38 -11.63
N LYS A 212 -6.41 -10.68 -11.77
CA LYS A 212 -5.43 -10.58 -10.69
C LYS A 212 -4.84 -9.18 -10.61
N THR A 213 -4.75 -8.63 -9.41
CA THR A 213 -3.95 -7.44 -9.08
C THR A 213 -2.80 -7.86 -8.19
N ARG A 214 -1.56 -7.77 -8.69
CA ARG A 214 -0.39 -8.30 -7.98
C ARG A 214 0.36 -7.24 -7.17
N ILE A 215 0.62 -7.54 -5.90
CA ILE A 215 1.39 -6.73 -4.97
C ILE A 215 2.72 -7.46 -4.73
N GLY A 216 3.71 -7.14 -5.56
CA GLY A 216 5.05 -7.74 -5.55
C GLY A 216 6.04 -7.03 -4.63
N VAL A 217 5.55 -6.24 -3.67
CA VAL A 217 6.33 -5.49 -2.68
C VAL A 217 5.83 -5.84 -1.28
N ALA A 218 6.71 -5.76 -0.29
CA ALA A 218 6.34 -6.10 1.08
C ALA A 218 5.19 -5.20 1.57
N ILE A 219 4.28 -5.79 2.33
CA ILE A 219 3.15 -5.07 2.94
C ILE A 219 3.10 -5.28 4.45
N ASP A 220 2.89 -4.16 5.15
CA ASP A 220 2.52 -4.10 6.56
C ASP A 220 1.04 -3.68 6.66
N ASN A 221 0.16 -4.67 6.76
CA ASN A 221 -1.27 -4.44 6.94
C ASN A 221 -1.61 -4.37 8.42
N GLU A 222 -1.93 -3.17 8.87
CA GLU A 222 -2.34 -2.83 10.24
C GLU A 222 -3.84 -2.45 10.29
N ALA A 223 -4.59 -2.70 9.22
CA ALA A 223 -6.02 -2.42 9.14
C ALA A 223 -6.76 -3.39 8.19
N THR A 224 -7.25 -2.93 7.04
CA THR A 224 -8.13 -3.73 6.17
C THR A 224 -7.52 -3.98 4.79
N VAL A 225 -7.44 -5.25 4.40
CA VAL A 225 -7.31 -5.70 3.01
C VAL A 225 -8.60 -6.39 2.58
N SER A 226 -9.19 -5.96 1.46
CA SER A 226 -10.48 -6.48 0.98
C SER A 226 -10.53 -6.69 -0.54
N ALA A 227 -10.64 -7.94 -0.98
CA ALA A 227 -10.98 -8.28 -2.35
C ALA A 227 -12.52 -8.37 -2.47
N LYS A 228 -13.16 -7.29 -2.91
CA LYS A 228 -14.62 -7.27 -3.17
C LYS A 228 -14.97 -7.84 -4.54
N SER A 229 -13.99 -7.89 -5.45
CA SER A 229 -14.04 -8.56 -6.73
C SER A 229 -12.65 -9.06 -7.12
N GLY A 230 -12.57 -9.99 -8.08
CA GLY A 230 -11.31 -10.49 -8.63
C GLY A 230 -10.34 -11.03 -7.58
N HIS A 231 -9.04 -10.94 -7.86
CA HIS A 231 -8.00 -11.52 -7.00
C HIS A 231 -6.98 -10.47 -6.58
N LEU A 232 -6.74 -10.32 -5.28
CA LEU A 232 -5.57 -9.62 -4.76
C LEU A 232 -4.45 -10.65 -4.52
N ASP A 233 -3.34 -10.50 -5.22
CA ASP A 233 -2.24 -11.47 -5.24
C ASP A 233 -0.98 -10.89 -4.60
N PHE A 234 -0.58 -11.38 -3.44
CA PHE A 234 0.56 -10.87 -2.66
C PHE A 234 1.77 -11.78 -2.86
N GLY A 235 2.85 -11.19 -3.40
CA GLY A 235 4.12 -11.89 -3.63
C GLY A 235 5.33 -11.26 -2.94
N GLY A 236 5.15 -10.13 -2.26
CA GLY A 236 6.26 -9.37 -1.67
C GLY A 236 6.64 -9.76 -0.23
N GLY A 237 5.85 -10.59 0.45
CA GLY A 237 6.02 -10.87 1.88
C GLY A 237 5.60 -9.70 2.76
N GLY A 238 6.08 -9.70 4.00
CA GLY A 238 5.94 -8.57 4.92
C GLY A 238 5.68 -8.99 6.36
N THR A 239 5.73 -8.01 7.25
CA THR A 239 5.33 -8.17 8.64
C THR A 239 4.09 -7.33 8.83
N SER A 240 3.01 -7.93 9.31
CA SER A 240 1.71 -7.28 9.46
C SER A 240 1.13 -7.56 10.84
N GLY A 241 0.23 -6.70 11.29
CA GLY A 241 -0.56 -6.91 12.49
C GLY A 241 0.25 -6.89 13.79
N GLN A 242 1.39 -6.18 13.81
CA GLN A 242 2.24 -6.08 15.01
C GLN A 242 1.81 -4.89 15.87
N SER A 243 1.35 -3.81 15.25
CA SER A 243 0.92 -2.60 15.93
C SER A 243 -0.59 -2.56 16.16
N HIS A 244 -1.36 -3.06 15.20
CA HIS A 244 -2.82 -3.16 15.22
C HIS A 244 -3.25 -4.53 14.66
N VAL A 245 -4.55 -4.80 14.59
CA VAL A 245 -5.05 -6.04 14.00
C VAL A 245 -5.28 -5.84 12.51
N GLY A 246 -4.45 -6.47 11.67
CA GLY A 246 -4.62 -6.53 10.23
C GLY A 246 -5.58 -7.63 9.79
N SER A 247 -6.63 -7.27 9.04
CA SER A 247 -7.66 -8.17 8.51
C SER A 247 -7.54 -8.37 7.00
N TRP A 248 -7.94 -9.56 6.54
CA TRP A 248 -7.90 -9.95 5.13
C TRP A 248 -9.21 -10.64 4.75
N SER A 249 -9.93 -10.05 3.79
CA SER A 249 -11.26 -10.53 3.40
C SER A 249 -11.42 -10.66 1.89
N ALA A 250 -11.98 -11.76 1.43
CA ALA A 250 -12.45 -11.94 0.06
C ALA A 250 -13.96 -12.12 0.04
N ALA A 251 -14.64 -11.39 -0.85
CA ALA A 251 -16.06 -11.58 -1.14
C ALA A 251 -16.31 -12.87 -1.93
N SER A 252 -17.58 -13.25 -2.10
CA SER A 252 -17.93 -14.41 -2.92
C SER A 252 -17.44 -14.22 -4.37
N GLY A 253 -16.75 -15.22 -4.90
CA GLY A 253 -16.13 -15.16 -6.23
C GLY A 253 -14.83 -14.35 -6.32
N ALA A 254 -14.40 -13.72 -5.22
CA ALA A 254 -13.11 -13.06 -5.11
C ALA A 254 -12.11 -13.91 -4.31
N GLU A 255 -10.84 -13.53 -4.33
CA GLU A 255 -9.76 -14.25 -3.64
C GLU A 255 -8.68 -13.31 -3.10
N ILE A 256 -8.08 -13.70 -1.98
CA ILE A 256 -6.76 -13.22 -1.56
C ILE A 256 -5.77 -14.37 -1.71
N ALA A 257 -4.75 -14.17 -2.54
CA ALA A 257 -3.68 -15.14 -2.72
C ALA A 257 -2.38 -14.61 -2.10
N PHE A 258 -1.68 -15.48 -1.37
CA PHE A 258 -0.28 -15.32 -1.01
C PHE A 258 0.51 -16.29 -1.89
N SER A 259 1.24 -15.76 -2.86
CA SER A 259 1.80 -16.56 -3.95
C SER A 259 3.30 -16.72 -3.87
N GLU A 260 3.97 -15.82 -3.16
CA GLU A 260 5.40 -15.81 -2.88
C GLU A 260 5.66 -15.02 -1.59
N GLY A 261 6.87 -15.14 -1.06
CA GLY A 261 7.34 -14.34 0.07
C GLY A 261 7.02 -14.94 1.44
N SER A 262 7.60 -14.33 2.47
CA SER A 262 7.38 -14.70 3.87
C SER A 262 6.55 -13.63 4.55
N TYR A 263 5.44 -14.04 5.17
CA TYR A 263 4.52 -13.18 5.88
C TYR A 263 4.53 -13.54 7.36
N SER A 264 4.87 -12.57 8.20
CA SER A 264 4.69 -12.67 9.65
C SER A 264 3.49 -11.83 10.05
N LEU A 265 2.36 -12.49 10.27
CA LEU A 265 1.13 -11.85 10.70
C LEU A 265 1.06 -11.78 12.24
N GLY A 266 0.18 -10.92 12.73
CA GLY A 266 -0.01 -10.68 14.16
C GLY A 266 -0.41 -11.91 14.98
N SER A 267 -0.54 -11.69 16.29
CA SER A 267 -0.97 -12.72 17.23
C SER A 267 -2.39 -13.24 16.94
N THR A 268 -3.25 -12.41 16.34
CA THR A 268 -4.62 -12.72 15.94
C THR A 268 -4.88 -12.15 14.55
N VAL A 269 -5.34 -12.99 13.63
CA VAL A 269 -5.54 -12.61 12.22
C VAL A 269 -6.98 -12.91 11.79
N PRO A 270 -7.84 -11.89 11.65
CA PRO A 270 -9.16 -12.05 11.05
C PRO A 270 -9.04 -12.37 9.56
N LEU A 271 -9.55 -13.53 9.15
CA LEU A 271 -9.64 -13.95 7.75
C LEU A 271 -11.10 -14.23 7.36
N SER A 272 -11.49 -13.90 6.13
CA SER A 272 -12.78 -14.36 5.58
C SER A 272 -12.72 -14.58 4.07
N GLY A 273 -13.55 -15.47 3.56
CA GLY A 273 -13.60 -15.79 2.13
C GLY A 273 -12.47 -16.71 1.69
N ALA A 274 -12.22 -16.75 0.38
CA ALA A 274 -11.19 -17.59 -0.22
C ALA A 274 -9.79 -17.01 0.00
N ILE A 275 -8.95 -17.76 0.71
CA ILE A 275 -7.54 -17.47 0.96
C ILE A 275 -6.69 -18.61 0.40
N THR A 276 -5.76 -18.31 -0.50
CA THR A 276 -4.89 -19.32 -1.11
C THR A 276 -3.43 -19.02 -0.83
N LEU A 277 -2.67 -20.04 -0.41
CA LEU A 277 -1.22 -19.98 -0.31
C LEU A 277 -0.64 -20.92 -1.37
N THR A 278 0.19 -20.38 -2.26
CA THR A 278 0.74 -21.11 -3.40
C THR A 278 2.12 -20.63 -3.82
N ASP A 279 2.62 -21.15 -4.94
CA ASP A 279 3.79 -20.68 -5.70
C ASP A 279 3.36 -20.13 -7.07
N VAL A 280 4.22 -19.36 -7.70
CA VAL A 280 3.96 -18.78 -9.04
C VAL A 280 4.93 -19.21 -10.13
N SER A 281 6.04 -19.86 -9.78
CA SER A 281 7.01 -20.29 -10.77
C SER A 281 7.86 -21.47 -10.30
N VAL A 282 8.45 -22.18 -11.26
CA VAL A 282 9.30 -23.34 -10.99
C VAL A 282 10.56 -22.89 -10.26
N GLY A 283 10.86 -23.53 -9.13
CA GLY A 283 12.08 -23.26 -8.35
C GLY A 283 11.99 -22.04 -7.43
N THR A 284 10.88 -21.28 -7.45
CA THR A 284 10.60 -20.27 -6.41
C THR A 284 9.84 -20.90 -5.25
N PRO A 285 10.28 -20.73 -4.00
CA PRO A 285 9.49 -21.17 -2.85
C PRO A 285 8.10 -20.54 -2.87
N GLY A 286 7.07 -21.34 -2.55
CA GLY A 286 5.74 -20.83 -2.30
C GLY A 286 5.68 -19.92 -1.08
N ALA A 287 4.57 -19.19 -0.95
CA ALA A 287 4.38 -18.30 0.17
C ALA A 287 4.42 -19.03 1.52
N THR A 288 5.06 -18.44 2.51
CA THR A 288 4.98 -18.88 3.91
C THR A 288 4.25 -17.82 4.72
N VAL A 289 3.14 -18.20 5.35
CA VAL A 289 2.39 -17.32 6.26
C VAL A 289 2.50 -17.88 7.67
N ALA A 290 3.11 -17.12 8.58
CA ALA A 290 3.16 -17.41 10.00
C ALA A 290 2.19 -16.47 10.74
N ALA A 291 1.37 -17.02 11.63
CA ALA A 291 0.47 -16.25 12.47
C ALA A 291 0.37 -16.87 13.87
N GLY A 292 -0.07 -16.07 14.85
CA GLY A 292 -0.43 -16.61 16.17
C GLY A 292 -1.66 -17.51 16.06
N LYS A 293 -2.82 -16.92 15.73
CA LYS A 293 -4.05 -17.66 15.42
C LYS A 293 -4.82 -16.99 14.28
N ILE A 294 -5.64 -17.76 13.59
CA ILE A 294 -6.60 -17.26 12.59
C ILE A 294 -8.01 -17.23 13.21
N GLU A 295 -8.67 -16.07 13.11
CA GLU A 295 -10.10 -15.93 13.37
C GLU A 295 -10.84 -15.95 12.02
N GLY A 296 -11.15 -17.16 11.56
CA GLY A 296 -11.53 -17.43 10.18
C GLY A 296 -12.79 -18.28 10.04
N ALA A 297 -13.80 -18.09 10.89
CA ALA A 297 -15.05 -18.85 10.84
C ALA A 297 -15.76 -18.81 9.46
N ALA A 298 -15.47 -17.80 8.63
CA ALA A 298 -15.94 -17.68 7.25
C ALA A 298 -14.83 -17.83 6.20
N ALA A 299 -13.63 -18.25 6.60
CA ALA A 299 -12.46 -18.41 5.72
C ALA A 299 -12.37 -19.83 5.16
N THR A 300 -12.11 -19.91 3.86
CA THR A 300 -11.70 -21.13 3.17
C THR A 300 -10.23 -20.98 2.83
N VAL A 301 -9.37 -21.74 3.51
CA VAL A 301 -7.92 -21.71 3.29
C VAL A 301 -7.52 -22.87 2.39
N THR A 302 -6.82 -22.56 1.32
CA THR A 302 -6.24 -23.55 0.39
C THR A 302 -4.72 -23.44 0.39
N LEU A 303 -4.04 -24.54 0.72
CA LEU A 303 -2.59 -24.66 0.69
C LEU A 303 -2.24 -25.57 -0.47
N THR A 304 -1.61 -25.05 -1.51
CA THR A 304 -1.40 -25.83 -2.74
C THR A 304 -0.14 -25.39 -3.48
N SER A 305 0.19 -26.14 -4.52
CA SER A 305 1.27 -25.90 -5.44
C SER A 305 0.72 -25.83 -6.85
N THR A 306 1.13 -24.81 -7.58
CA THR A 306 1.00 -24.67 -9.02
C THR A 306 2.28 -25.15 -9.74
N TYR A 307 3.47 -24.97 -9.14
CA TYR A 307 4.76 -25.20 -9.82
C TYR A 307 5.77 -26.11 -9.07
N GLY A 308 5.37 -26.69 -7.96
CA GLY A 308 6.05 -27.78 -7.26
C GLY A 308 6.43 -27.45 -5.81
N LEU A 309 6.40 -26.19 -5.40
CA LEU A 309 6.84 -25.72 -4.08
C LEU A 309 5.65 -25.01 -3.41
N GLY A 310 4.67 -25.77 -2.92
CA GLY A 310 3.39 -25.22 -2.46
C GLY A 310 3.47 -24.25 -1.28
N GLY A 311 2.34 -23.62 -0.99
CA GLY A 311 2.22 -22.65 0.12
C GLY A 311 2.24 -23.30 1.51
N THR A 312 2.79 -22.58 2.49
CA THR A 312 2.90 -23.01 3.88
C THR A 312 2.13 -22.09 4.82
N LEU A 313 1.23 -22.64 5.62
CA LEU A 313 0.61 -21.96 6.76
C LEU A 313 1.19 -22.49 8.07
N LYS A 314 1.73 -21.60 8.90
CA LYS A 314 2.29 -21.89 10.22
C LYS A 314 1.50 -21.17 11.31
N LEU A 315 0.98 -21.94 12.27
CA LEU A 315 0.19 -21.44 13.39
C LEU A 315 0.85 -21.86 14.70
N ASP A 316 1.35 -20.90 15.48
CA ASP A 316 2.13 -21.17 16.70
C ASP A 316 1.55 -20.51 17.96
N GLY A 317 0.46 -19.76 17.85
CA GLY A 317 -0.16 -19.09 18.98
C GLY A 317 -0.90 -20.07 19.91
N PRO A 318 -1.07 -19.72 21.19
CA PRO A 318 -1.75 -20.57 22.17
C PRO A 318 -3.26 -20.64 21.98
N GLY A 319 -3.85 -19.76 21.15
CA GLY A 319 -5.28 -19.75 20.87
C GLY A 319 -5.65 -20.68 19.71
N THR A 320 -6.85 -21.25 19.76
CA THR A 320 -7.40 -22.05 18.67
C THR A 320 -7.72 -21.17 17.47
N SER A 321 -7.18 -21.55 16.31
CA SER A 321 -7.56 -21.00 15.01
C SER A 321 -8.87 -21.60 14.55
N THR A 322 -9.69 -20.82 13.86
CA THR A 322 -10.98 -21.29 13.30
C THR A 322 -10.98 -21.11 11.79
N LEU A 323 -11.47 -22.11 11.07
CA LEU A 323 -11.66 -22.09 9.62
C LEU A 323 -13.04 -22.63 9.25
N SER A 324 -13.66 -22.07 8.21
CA SER A 324 -14.81 -22.73 7.57
C SER A 324 -14.33 -23.95 6.80
N SER A 325 -13.30 -23.79 5.96
CA SER A 325 -12.76 -24.89 5.18
C SER A 325 -11.24 -24.87 5.15
N LEU A 326 -10.65 -26.06 5.15
CA LEU A 326 -9.21 -26.25 5.01
C LEU A 326 -8.94 -27.28 3.91
N ASN A 327 -8.24 -26.85 2.87
CA ASN A 327 -7.86 -27.66 1.72
C ASN A 327 -6.34 -27.75 1.63
N LEU A 328 -5.77 -28.92 1.93
CA LEU A 328 -4.37 -29.25 1.68
C LEU A 328 -4.27 -30.00 0.35
N GLY A 329 -3.80 -29.28 -0.66
CA GLY A 329 -3.49 -29.78 -1.99
C GLY A 329 -2.03 -30.19 -2.14
N THR A 330 -1.61 -30.42 -3.39
CA THR A 330 -0.24 -30.83 -3.75
C THR A 330 0.79 -29.92 -3.09
N ASN A 331 1.73 -30.51 -2.34
CA ASN A 331 2.85 -29.83 -1.67
C ASN A 331 2.48 -28.65 -0.75
N GLY A 332 1.20 -28.46 -0.42
CA GLY A 332 0.78 -27.51 0.60
C GLY A 332 1.21 -27.98 1.99
N THR A 333 1.57 -27.06 2.89
CA THR A 333 2.04 -27.42 4.23
C THR A 333 1.25 -26.69 5.31
N LEU A 334 0.59 -27.43 6.19
CA LEU A 334 0.13 -26.91 7.48
C LEU A 334 1.12 -27.31 8.57
N THR A 335 1.58 -26.35 9.36
CA THR A 335 2.55 -26.61 10.43
C THR A 335 2.34 -25.73 11.67
N GLY A 336 3.14 -26.00 12.70
CA GLY A 336 3.17 -25.24 13.95
C GLY A 336 2.61 -25.98 15.16
N ALA A 337 2.57 -25.28 16.29
CA ALA A 337 2.12 -25.81 17.58
C ALA A 337 0.65 -25.50 17.91
N GLY A 338 -0.03 -24.65 17.13
CA GLY A 338 -1.39 -24.20 17.35
C GLY A 338 -2.45 -25.26 17.05
N THR A 339 -3.67 -25.04 17.55
CA THR A 339 -4.85 -25.85 17.21
C THR A 339 -5.65 -25.17 16.10
N VAL A 340 -6.21 -25.96 15.17
CA VAL A 340 -7.07 -25.49 14.08
C VAL A 340 -8.40 -26.24 14.12
N ASP A 341 -9.49 -25.52 14.37
CA ASP A 341 -10.85 -26.03 14.30
C ASP A 341 -11.43 -25.76 12.90
N VAL A 342 -11.86 -26.80 12.21
CA VAL A 342 -12.47 -26.75 10.88
C VAL A 342 -13.95 -27.08 10.99
N SER A 343 -14.81 -26.14 10.59
CA SER A 343 -16.25 -26.18 10.88
C SER A 343 -17.16 -26.53 9.70
N GLY A 344 -16.65 -26.49 8.46
CA GLY A 344 -17.42 -26.71 7.24
C GLY A 344 -16.86 -27.85 6.38
N GLY A 345 -15.62 -27.75 5.91
CA GLY A 345 -15.04 -28.71 4.97
C GLY A 345 -13.56 -28.99 5.18
N PHE A 346 -13.17 -30.26 5.08
CA PHE A 346 -11.77 -30.67 5.17
C PHE A 346 -11.37 -31.54 3.99
N VAL A 347 -10.30 -31.14 3.30
CA VAL A 347 -9.74 -31.92 2.19
C VAL A 347 -8.23 -32.01 2.37
N TRP A 348 -7.71 -33.24 2.39
CA TRP A 348 -6.26 -33.50 2.41
C TRP A 348 -5.91 -34.48 1.29
N ASN A 349 -5.59 -33.95 0.12
CA ASN A 349 -5.33 -34.72 -1.11
C ASN A 349 -3.89 -34.61 -1.59
N GLY A 350 -3.00 -34.06 -0.75
CA GLY A 350 -1.58 -33.94 -0.98
C GLY A 350 -0.91 -33.09 0.10
N GLY A 351 0.40 -32.90 -0.02
CA GLY A 351 1.14 -32.04 0.90
C GLY A 351 1.27 -32.63 2.31
N THR A 352 1.59 -31.79 3.29
CA THR A 352 2.03 -32.23 4.60
C THR A 352 1.34 -31.48 5.74
N MET A 353 0.86 -32.22 6.73
CA MET A 353 0.59 -31.69 8.07
C MET A 353 1.76 -32.06 8.98
N SER A 354 2.35 -31.09 9.67
CA SER A 354 3.52 -31.29 10.54
C SER A 354 3.43 -30.43 11.80
N GLY A 355 4.35 -30.64 12.75
CA GLY A 355 4.39 -29.89 14.01
C GLY A 355 3.66 -30.58 15.15
N SER A 356 3.61 -29.92 16.31
CA SER A 356 3.01 -30.45 17.54
C SER A 356 1.55 -30.02 17.74
N GLY A 357 0.99 -29.24 16.81
CA GLY A 357 -0.38 -28.76 16.85
C GLY A 357 -1.42 -29.84 16.56
N SER A 358 -2.69 -29.42 16.52
CA SER A 358 -3.83 -30.31 16.23
C SER A 358 -4.76 -29.70 15.20
N THR A 359 -5.33 -30.54 14.33
CA THR A 359 -6.43 -30.17 13.42
C THR A 359 -7.68 -30.92 13.87
N VAL A 360 -8.71 -30.18 14.27
CA VAL A 360 -9.96 -30.70 14.83
C VAL A 360 -11.08 -30.42 13.84
N LEU A 361 -11.80 -31.47 13.44
CA LEU A 361 -13.02 -31.32 12.66
C LEU A 361 -14.20 -31.16 13.61
N ALA A 362 -15.01 -30.14 13.42
CA ALA A 362 -16.20 -29.91 14.21
C ALA A 362 -17.22 -31.05 14.03
N SER A 363 -18.15 -31.19 14.99
CA SER A 363 -19.20 -32.21 14.92
C SER A 363 -20.02 -32.07 13.64
N GLY A 364 -20.19 -33.18 12.90
CA GLY A 364 -20.95 -33.22 11.65
C GLY A 364 -20.17 -32.82 10.39
N VAL A 365 -18.91 -32.40 10.52
CA VAL A 365 -18.06 -32.08 9.37
C VAL A 365 -17.58 -33.37 8.69
N SER A 366 -17.76 -33.46 7.38
CA SER A 366 -17.18 -34.52 6.54
C SER A 366 -15.81 -34.07 6.01
N GLY A 367 -14.83 -34.96 6.04
CA GLY A 367 -13.51 -34.73 5.43
C GLY A 367 -13.13 -35.83 4.44
N THR A 368 -12.33 -35.47 3.44
CA THR A 368 -11.74 -36.43 2.49
C THR A 368 -10.24 -36.44 2.64
N ILE A 369 -9.65 -37.63 2.78
CA ILE A 369 -8.20 -37.83 2.73
C ILE A 369 -7.89 -38.67 1.50
N GLY A 370 -7.11 -38.10 0.57
CA GLY A 370 -6.61 -38.75 -0.63
C GLY A 370 -5.23 -39.37 -0.40
N ARG A 371 -4.52 -39.64 -1.51
CA ARG A 371 -3.13 -40.08 -1.44
C ARG A 371 -2.24 -38.90 -1.05
N VAL A 372 -1.64 -38.98 0.13
CA VAL A 372 -0.71 -37.99 0.71
C VAL A 372 0.74 -38.43 0.52
#